data_AF-A0A9E7GEH4-F1
#
_entry.id   AF-A0A9E7GEH4-F1
#
_cell.length_a   1.000
_cell.length_b   1.000
_cell.length_c   1.000
_cell.angle_alpha   90.00
_cell.angle_beta   90.00
_cell.angle_gamma   90.00
#
_symmetry.space_group_name_H-M   'P 1'
#
loop_
_entity.id
_entity.type
_entity.pdbx_description
1 polymer ?
#
loop_
_entity_poly.entity_id
_entity_poly.type
_entity_poly.pdbx_seq_one_letter_code
_entity_poly.pdbx_strand_id
1 'polypeptide(L)'
;MACLCGGAAAWALPGSRCSLPLDLLSSPRAPKFPGHWNVVPLSSRFFLFSSYPVISSNASSALFCGGAQAAQAPPSAAPTLREICRGKVPEHILQRAEEIGYVLPTDVQRQSLPLLLAGRDCILHAQTGSGKTLAYMLSVFSAVDFRRSAVQALIIVPSRELGIQVTKVARMLAAKPTGFEKMQACTIMALLDGGMLKRHKSWLKADPPEIVVATIGSLCQMLEKHVLKLEAMQILVIDEVDFMFHSSKQVHSLRKLLTSYSTIDNRQTVLASASIPQHNRFLYDCIQQKWTKNDVVHIHVNPVEPMPSHLCHRFVICKKKEKLCTLLNLLEHDSPRSGIIFVGEQILFLLLEKVGCVFHFHQHVSLVLLLEYGSEKSKKAGQPPSMALVLDFLKASYRGGLEVLLLDDDMNFNARAGSFTEVRQRNCLLVSTDIASRGLDLPQTTHIYNFDLPRTAVDYLHRAGRTGRLPFSNDLCSVTSLITQEERFVLQRFENELMFQCEELFLQSITT
;
A
#
# COMPACT_ATOMS: atom_id res chain seq x y z
N MET A 1 44.09 -36.85 2.51
CA MET A 1 44.13 -38.14 3.23
C MET A 1 42.75 -38.34 3.83
N ALA A 2 41.79 -38.95 3.12
CA ALA A 2 41.54 -40.41 2.97
C ALA A 2 41.12 -41.02 4.33
N CYS A 3 40.00 -41.71 4.55
CA CYS A 3 39.11 -42.59 3.75
C CYS A 3 37.71 -42.64 4.46
N LEU A 4 36.53 -42.65 3.77
CA LEU A 4 35.78 -43.80 3.17
C LEU A 4 35.32 -44.84 4.24
N CYS A 5 34.09 -45.35 4.37
CA CYS A 5 32.87 -45.64 3.55
C CYS A 5 31.64 -45.67 4.52
N GLY A 6 30.35 -45.60 4.18
CA GLY A 6 29.55 -46.14 3.07
C GLY A 6 28.53 -47.17 3.62
N GLY A 7 27.23 -47.00 3.37
CA GLY A 7 26.21 -47.98 3.77
C GLY A 7 24.75 -47.57 3.51
N ALA A 8 24.25 -47.89 2.31
CA ALA A 8 22.84 -47.88 1.95
C ALA A 8 22.26 -49.30 2.12
N ALA A 9 20.99 -49.42 2.53
CA ALA A 9 20.21 -50.64 2.30
C ALA A 9 18.70 -50.32 2.26
N ALA A 10 18.10 -50.61 1.10
CA ALA A 10 16.67 -50.66 0.82
C ALA A 10 16.14 -52.07 1.10
N TRP A 11 14.95 -52.20 1.69
CA TRP A 11 14.17 -53.45 1.69
C TRP A 11 12.69 -53.15 1.42
N ALA A 12 12.15 -53.84 0.40
CA ALA A 12 10.76 -53.81 -0.03
C ALA A 12 10.02 -55.07 0.45
N LEU A 13 8.73 -54.86 0.77
CA LEU A 13 7.50 -55.70 0.70
C LEU A 13 7.58 -57.25 0.55
N PRO A 14 6.60 -57.99 1.12
CA PRO A 14 5.28 -58.24 0.50
C PRO A 14 4.12 -58.06 1.52
N GLY A 15 2.87 -57.75 1.20
CA GLY A 15 1.99 -58.17 0.09
C GLY A 15 0.72 -58.79 0.70
N SER A 16 -0.42 -58.09 0.66
CA SER A 16 -1.75 -58.71 0.78
C SER A 16 -2.80 -57.89 0.03
N ARG A 17 -3.51 -58.59 -0.85
CA ARG A 17 -4.58 -58.13 -1.75
C ARG A 17 -5.87 -57.95 -0.97
N CYS A 18 -6.67 -56.95 -1.32
CA CYS A 18 -8.13 -57.10 -1.40
C CYS A 18 -8.72 -56.09 -2.39
N SER A 19 -9.73 -56.58 -3.10
CA SER A 19 -10.36 -56.15 -4.35
C SER A 19 -11.34 -54.99 -4.24
N LEU A 20 -11.42 -54.22 -5.32
CA LEU A 20 -12.46 -53.24 -5.67
C LEU A 20 -13.86 -53.87 -5.76
N PRO A 21 -14.92 -53.05 -5.75
CA PRO A 21 -15.54 -52.73 -7.04
C PRO A 21 -15.87 -51.23 -7.26
N LEU A 22 -15.74 -50.80 -8.51
CA LEU A 22 -16.41 -49.63 -9.08
C LEU A 22 -17.92 -49.92 -9.21
N ASP A 23 -18.78 -48.94 -8.89
CA ASP A 23 -19.75 -48.37 -9.84
C ASP A 23 -20.68 -47.32 -9.21
N LEU A 24 -21.17 -46.43 -10.09
CA LEU A 24 -22.36 -45.54 -10.01
C LEU A 24 -22.21 -44.08 -9.51
N LEU A 25 -21.82 -43.22 -10.47
CA LEU A 25 -22.54 -42.04 -10.96
C LEU A 25 -23.77 -41.55 -10.15
N SER A 26 -23.70 -40.33 -9.60
CA SER A 26 -24.60 -39.19 -9.91
C SER A 26 -24.44 -38.01 -8.93
N SER A 27 -24.41 -36.80 -9.49
CA SER A 27 -24.33 -35.49 -8.84
C SER A 27 -25.59 -35.11 -8.02
N PRO A 28 -25.48 -34.28 -6.98
CA PRO A 28 -26.56 -33.40 -6.57
C PRO A 28 -26.34 -31.96 -7.08
N ARG A 29 -27.40 -31.44 -7.69
CA ARG A 29 -27.55 -30.12 -8.32
C ARG A 29 -27.42 -28.98 -7.31
N ALA A 30 -26.78 -27.89 -7.75
CA ALA A 30 -26.84 -26.57 -7.12
C ALA A 30 -28.27 -25.97 -7.20
N PRO A 31 -28.74 -25.24 -6.17
CA PRO A 31 -30.03 -24.56 -6.21
C PRO A 31 -29.95 -23.30 -7.08
N LYS A 32 -30.87 -23.22 -8.05
CA LYS A 32 -31.17 -22.02 -8.85
C LYS A 32 -32.06 -21.08 -8.03
N PHE A 33 -31.65 -19.82 -7.87
CA PHE A 33 -32.56 -18.74 -7.48
C PHE A 33 -32.88 -17.86 -8.70
N PRO A 34 -34.14 -17.42 -8.88
CA PRO A 34 -34.58 -16.72 -10.08
C PRO A 34 -34.20 -15.24 -10.04
N GLY A 35 -33.80 -14.72 -11.19
CA GLY A 35 -33.59 -13.30 -11.42
C GLY A 35 -34.91 -12.54 -11.51
N HIS A 36 -34.86 -11.26 -11.14
CA HIS A 36 -35.52 -10.11 -11.77
C HIS A 36 -35.33 -8.91 -10.83
N TRP A 37 -34.44 -7.98 -11.19
CA TRP A 37 -34.57 -6.60 -10.72
C TRP A 37 -34.48 -5.67 -11.92
N ASN A 38 -35.55 -4.90 -12.06
CA ASN A 38 -35.87 -4.08 -13.22
C ASN A 38 -34.86 -2.94 -13.39
N VAL A 39 -34.48 -2.74 -14.65
CA VAL A 39 -33.82 -1.54 -15.16
C VAL A 39 -34.82 -0.38 -15.08
N VAL A 40 -34.45 0.70 -14.40
CA VAL A 40 -35.11 2.01 -14.51
C VAL A 40 -34.05 3.00 -15.02
N PRO A 41 -34.19 3.59 -16.22
CA PRO A 41 -33.28 4.60 -16.70
C PRO A 41 -33.74 5.97 -16.18
N LEU A 42 -32.85 6.74 -15.55
CA LEU A 42 -33.12 8.15 -15.28
C LEU A 42 -31.94 9.01 -15.73
N SER A 43 -32.20 9.61 -16.89
CA SER A 43 -31.66 10.83 -17.49
C SER A 43 -30.85 11.76 -16.60
N SER A 44 -29.68 12.12 -17.14
CA SER A 44 -29.08 13.45 -17.17
C SER A 44 -29.92 14.59 -16.56
N ARG A 45 -29.37 15.21 -15.51
CA ARG A 45 -29.39 16.67 -15.29
C ARG A 45 -28.33 17.05 -14.25
N PHE A 46 -27.35 17.82 -14.72
CA PHE A 46 -26.52 18.73 -13.93
C PHE A 46 -27.37 19.47 -12.89
N PHE A 47 -26.89 19.63 -11.65
CA PHE A 47 -26.94 20.92 -10.93
C PHE A 47 -25.96 20.95 -9.75
N LEU A 48 -25.28 22.09 -9.67
CA LEU A 48 -24.45 22.60 -8.57
C LEU A 48 -25.29 23.01 -7.34
N PHE A 49 -24.58 23.52 -6.31
CA PHE A 49 -25.00 24.20 -5.07
C PHE A 49 -24.99 23.31 -3.82
N SER A 50 -24.15 23.58 -2.80
CA SER A 50 -24.07 24.77 -1.91
C SER A 50 -25.24 24.84 -0.92
N SER A 51 -24.89 24.57 0.34
CA SER A 51 -25.26 25.28 1.57
C SER A 51 -26.74 25.63 1.90
N TYR A 52 -27.22 25.02 3.01
CA TYR A 52 -28.27 25.45 3.98
C TYR A 52 -29.76 25.29 3.59
N PRO A 53 -30.75 25.36 4.54
CA PRO A 53 -30.81 24.99 5.96
C PRO A 53 -32.07 24.13 6.33
N VAL A 54 -32.17 23.81 7.63
CA VAL A 54 -33.29 23.16 8.34
C VAL A 54 -34.62 23.90 8.18
N ILE A 55 -35.70 23.18 7.83
CA ILE A 55 -37.10 23.59 8.08
C ILE A 55 -37.92 22.38 8.56
N SER A 56 -38.57 22.57 9.70
CA SER A 56 -39.59 21.72 10.31
C SER A 56 -40.92 21.81 9.58
N SER A 57 -41.69 20.71 9.53
CA SER A 57 -43.14 20.81 9.42
C SER A 57 -43.83 19.63 10.12
N ASN A 58 -44.70 19.99 11.06
CA ASN A 58 -45.75 19.15 11.61
C ASN A 58 -46.86 19.01 10.55
N ALA A 59 -47.43 17.81 10.40
CA ALA A 59 -48.83 17.63 10.06
C ALA A 59 -49.31 16.24 10.50
N SER A 60 -50.44 16.25 11.19
CA SER A 60 -51.06 15.14 11.91
C SER A 60 -51.99 14.29 11.04
N SER A 61 -52.26 13.09 11.57
CA SER A 61 -53.48 12.28 11.47
C SER A 61 -53.84 11.58 10.15
N ALA A 62 -53.70 10.25 10.16
CA ALA A 62 -54.80 9.35 9.80
C ALA A 62 -54.66 8.03 10.59
N LEU A 63 -55.69 7.72 11.37
CA LEU A 63 -55.88 6.45 12.08
C LEU A 63 -56.13 5.32 11.07
N PHE A 64 -55.47 4.18 11.26
CA PHE A 64 -56.06 2.87 10.95
C PHE A 64 -55.58 1.83 11.97
N CYS A 65 -56.55 1.14 12.56
CA CYS A 65 -56.39 0.17 13.64
C CYS A 65 -55.91 -1.21 13.15
N GLY A 66 -55.21 -1.93 14.03
CA GLY A 66 -55.39 -3.37 14.21
C GLY A 66 -54.30 -4.27 13.66
N GLY A 67 -53.31 -4.59 14.49
CA GLY A 67 -52.34 -5.65 14.22
C GLY A 67 -51.16 -5.59 15.18
N ALA A 68 -51.33 -6.12 16.38
CA ALA A 68 -50.24 -6.26 17.34
C ALA A 68 -49.22 -7.28 16.80
N GLN A 69 -48.21 -6.78 16.10
CA GLN A 69 -46.93 -7.46 15.96
C GLN A 69 -45.94 -6.69 16.82
N ALA A 70 -45.33 -7.39 17.77
CA ALA A 70 -44.23 -6.87 18.58
C ALA A 70 -43.19 -6.26 17.62
N ALA A 71 -43.07 -4.94 17.65
CA ALA A 71 -42.07 -4.21 16.91
C ALA A 71 -40.70 -4.71 17.38
N GLN A 72 -40.07 -5.55 16.57
CA GLN A 72 -38.64 -5.77 16.67
C GLN A 72 -37.99 -4.39 16.57
N ALA A 73 -37.24 -4.01 17.60
CA ALA A 73 -36.47 -2.79 17.60
C ALA A 73 -35.66 -2.71 16.29
N PRO A 74 -35.55 -1.52 15.67
CA PRO A 74 -34.69 -1.36 14.49
C PRO A 74 -33.29 -1.88 14.84
N PRO A 75 -32.58 -2.55 13.91
CA PRO A 75 -31.22 -3.03 14.18
C PRO A 75 -30.41 -1.84 14.69
N SER A 76 -29.88 -1.96 15.91
CA SER A 76 -29.10 -0.91 16.56
C SER A 76 -28.06 -0.39 15.56
N ALA A 77 -28.14 0.90 15.21
CA ALA A 77 -27.20 1.51 14.29
C ALA A 77 -25.77 1.18 14.73
N ALA A 78 -24.92 0.75 13.79
CA ALA A 78 -23.55 0.37 14.10
C ALA A 78 -22.84 1.53 14.84
N PRO A 79 -22.04 1.23 15.88
CA PRO A 79 -21.45 2.28 16.70
C PRO A 79 -20.50 3.15 15.87
N THR A 80 -20.56 4.45 16.13
CA THR A 80 -19.68 5.46 15.53
C THR A 80 -18.25 5.32 16.06
N LEU A 81 -17.30 5.94 15.36
CA LEU A 81 -15.89 5.94 15.76
C LEU A 81 -15.72 6.58 17.16
N ARG A 82 -16.43 7.68 17.42
CA ARG A 82 -16.45 8.38 18.72
C ARG A 82 -16.98 7.48 19.83
N GLU A 83 -18.03 6.70 19.59
CA GLU A 83 -18.60 5.78 20.59
C GLU A 83 -17.62 4.67 20.96
N ILE A 84 -16.93 4.08 19.97
CA ILE A 84 -15.92 3.04 20.21
C ILE A 84 -14.74 3.59 21.03
N CYS A 85 -14.33 4.83 20.77
CA CYS A 85 -13.16 5.47 21.40
C CYS A 85 -13.48 6.23 22.69
N ARG A 86 -14.75 6.30 23.10
CA ARG A 86 -15.20 7.15 24.21
C ARG A 86 -14.46 6.83 25.50
N GLY A 87 -13.94 7.88 26.16
CA GLY A 87 -13.24 7.77 27.45
C GLY A 87 -11.84 7.13 27.37
N LYS A 88 -11.38 6.76 26.17
CA LYS A 88 -10.06 6.17 25.93
C LYS A 88 -9.16 7.11 25.14
N VAL A 89 -9.70 7.75 24.11
CA VAL A 89 -8.99 8.72 23.26
C VAL A 89 -9.34 10.13 23.75
N PRO A 90 -8.38 11.07 23.80
CA PRO A 90 -8.68 12.46 24.18
C PRO A 90 -9.77 13.08 23.30
N GLU A 91 -10.72 13.78 23.93
CA GLU A 91 -11.94 14.29 23.28
C GLU A 91 -11.63 15.22 22.09
N HIS A 92 -10.59 16.04 22.20
CA HIS A 92 -10.17 16.94 21.14
C HIS A 92 -9.67 16.20 19.88
N ILE A 93 -9.07 15.00 20.03
CA ILE A 93 -8.67 14.16 18.90
C ILE A 93 -9.90 13.59 18.21
N LEU A 94 -10.90 13.16 18.99
CA LEU A 94 -12.15 12.61 18.45
C LEU A 94 -12.96 13.68 17.72
N GLN A 95 -13.08 14.88 18.29
CA GLN A 95 -13.69 16.02 17.60
C GLN A 95 -12.96 16.34 16.29
N ARG A 96 -11.63 16.36 16.29
CA ARG A 96 -10.86 16.57 15.06
C ARG A 96 -11.08 15.47 14.04
N ALA A 97 -11.15 14.22 14.47
CA ALA A 97 -11.43 13.11 13.58
C ALA A 97 -12.78 13.30 12.86
N GLU A 98 -13.82 13.70 13.58
CA GLU A 98 -15.15 13.99 13.01
C GLU A 98 -15.14 15.19 12.07
N GLU A 99 -14.47 16.29 12.43
CA GLU A 99 -14.33 17.48 11.56
C GLU A 99 -13.62 17.16 10.24
N ILE A 100 -12.68 16.21 10.24
CA ILE A 100 -12.01 15.71 9.04
C ILE A 100 -12.91 14.76 8.23
N GLY A 101 -14.00 14.24 8.83
CA GLY A 101 -14.96 13.33 8.22
C GLY A 101 -14.85 11.87 8.66
N TYR A 102 -14.04 11.55 9.67
CA TYR A 102 -13.94 10.21 10.24
C TYR A 102 -15.05 9.94 11.25
N VAL A 103 -16.28 9.77 10.76
CA VAL A 103 -17.47 9.55 11.61
C VAL A 103 -17.76 8.06 11.80
N LEU A 104 -17.85 7.31 10.70
CA LEU A 104 -18.15 5.88 10.70
C LEU A 104 -16.86 5.05 10.62
N PRO A 105 -16.70 4.04 11.49
CA PRO A 105 -15.52 3.19 11.48
C PRO A 105 -15.58 2.21 10.30
N THR A 106 -14.43 2.00 9.65
CA THR A 106 -14.24 0.91 8.69
C THR A 106 -14.28 -0.45 9.40
N ASP A 107 -14.41 -1.55 8.65
CA ASP A 107 -14.48 -2.89 9.25
C ASP A 107 -13.23 -3.25 10.06
N VAL A 108 -12.03 -2.91 9.55
CA VAL A 108 -10.78 -3.12 10.30
C VAL A 108 -10.76 -2.27 11.58
N GLN A 109 -11.23 -1.02 11.53
CA GLN A 109 -11.29 -0.15 12.72
C GLN A 109 -12.28 -0.69 13.75
N ARG A 110 -13.47 -1.14 13.30
CA ARG A 110 -14.52 -1.69 14.18
C ARG A 110 -14.03 -2.93 14.93
N GLN A 111 -13.30 -3.81 14.25
CA GLN A 111 -12.74 -5.02 14.85
C GLN A 111 -11.50 -4.75 15.70
N SER A 112 -10.62 -3.83 15.28
CA SER A 112 -9.33 -3.62 15.92
C SER A 112 -9.36 -2.67 17.11
N LEU A 113 -10.15 -1.59 17.05
CA LEU A 113 -10.09 -0.51 18.06
C LEU A 113 -10.37 -0.99 19.49
N PRO A 114 -11.37 -1.86 19.77
CA PRO A 114 -11.59 -2.35 21.13
C PRO A 114 -10.36 -3.08 21.72
N LEU A 115 -9.63 -3.82 20.88
CA LEU A 115 -8.43 -4.56 21.27
C LEU A 115 -7.22 -3.63 21.43
N LEU A 116 -7.06 -2.71 20.47
CA LEU A 116 -5.98 -1.71 20.49
C LEU A 116 -6.08 -0.80 21.72
N LEU A 117 -7.28 -0.26 22.03
CA LEU A 117 -7.53 0.61 23.19
C LEU A 117 -7.53 -0.14 24.54
N ALA A 118 -7.48 -1.47 24.51
CA ALA A 118 -7.22 -2.32 25.67
C ALA A 118 -5.72 -2.58 25.90
N GLY A 119 -4.83 -2.05 25.04
CA GLY A 119 -3.39 -2.22 25.15
C GLY A 119 -2.89 -3.60 24.69
N ARG A 120 -3.71 -4.35 23.94
CA ARG A 120 -3.33 -5.67 23.40
C ARG A 120 -2.40 -5.53 22.21
N ASP A 121 -1.42 -6.42 22.12
CA ASP A 121 -0.61 -6.54 20.91
C ASP A 121 -1.50 -7.03 19.75
N CYS A 122 -1.37 -6.40 18.59
CA CYS A 122 -2.26 -6.64 17.45
C CYS A 122 -1.47 -6.77 16.14
N ILE A 123 -1.88 -7.72 15.30
CA ILE A 123 -1.50 -7.77 13.88
C ILE A 123 -2.72 -7.34 13.07
N LEU A 124 -2.64 -6.17 12.43
CA LEU A 124 -3.67 -5.60 11.57
C LEU A 124 -3.40 -6.01 10.13
N HIS A 125 -4.11 -7.02 9.66
CA HIS A 125 -4.01 -7.54 8.30
C HIS A 125 -5.29 -7.19 7.52
N ALA A 126 -5.20 -6.18 6.66
CA ALA A 126 -6.30 -5.70 5.85
C ALA A 126 -5.76 -4.90 4.67
N GLN A 127 -6.46 -4.89 3.53
CA GLN A 127 -6.02 -4.20 2.31
C GLN A 127 -5.61 -2.72 2.49
N THR A 128 -4.83 -2.19 1.55
CA THR A 128 -4.50 -0.75 1.51
C THR A 128 -5.79 0.09 1.40
N GLY A 129 -5.84 1.22 2.10
CA GLY A 129 -7.05 2.06 2.14
C GLY A 129 -8.14 1.60 3.12
N SER A 130 -8.00 0.43 3.77
CA SER A 130 -8.95 -0.05 4.80
C SER A 130 -9.00 0.81 6.06
N GLY A 131 -8.07 1.75 6.25
CA GLY A 131 -8.06 2.65 7.41
C GLY A 131 -7.23 2.16 8.61
N LYS A 132 -6.28 1.23 8.39
CA LYS A 132 -5.31 0.76 9.41
C LYS A 132 -4.57 1.91 10.11
N THR A 133 -4.15 2.92 9.35
CA THR A 133 -3.43 4.09 9.88
C THR A 133 -4.23 4.83 10.95
N LEU A 134 -5.50 5.11 10.68
CA LEU A 134 -6.35 5.77 11.68
C LEU A 134 -6.54 4.89 12.91
N ALA A 135 -6.72 3.57 12.74
CA ALA A 135 -6.90 2.63 13.84
C ALA A 135 -5.72 2.65 14.84
N TYR A 136 -4.49 2.51 14.35
CA TYR A 136 -3.31 2.54 15.24
C TYR A 136 -3.01 3.95 15.75
N MET A 137 -3.34 5.02 14.99
CA MET A 137 -3.14 6.41 15.46
C MET A 137 -4.05 6.75 16.63
N LEU A 138 -5.31 6.30 16.63
CA LEU A 138 -6.21 6.46 17.77
C LEU A 138 -5.71 5.70 19.00
N SER A 139 -5.13 4.52 18.80
CA SER A 139 -4.45 3.78 19.88
C SER A 139 -3.25 4.55 20.44
N VAL A 140 -2.43 5.14 19.58
CA VAL A 140 -1.29 5.98 19.98
C VAL A 140 -1.76 7.17 20.83
N PHE A 141 -2.77 7.93 20.37
CA PHE A 141 -3.28 9.07 21.12
C PHE A 141 -3.97 8.69 22.43
N SER A 142 -4.46 7.46 22.56
CA SER A 142 -5.01 6.94 23.82
C SER A 142 -3.92 6.66 24.86
N ALA A 143 -2.71 6.29 24.44
CA ALA A 143 -1.62 5.93 25.34
C ALA A 143 -0.72 7.11 25.75
N VAL A 144 -0.55 8.11 24.88
CA VAL A 144 0.43 9.19 25.07
C VAL A 144 -0.07 10.29 26.02
N ASP A 145 0.74 10.67 27.02
CA ASP A 145 0.52 11.85 27.86
C ASP A 145 1.22 13.09 27.29
N PHE A 146 0.44 14.10 26.87
CA PHE A 146 0.94 15.31 26.20
C PHE A 146 1.67 16.28 27.14
N ARG A 147 1.75 15.96 28.43
CA ARG A 147 2.47 16.76 29.43
C ARG A 147 3.91 16.28 29.64
N ARG A 148 4.26 15.12 29.08
CA ARG A 148 5.55 14.46 29.31
C ARG A 148 6.41 14.51 28.05
N SER A 149 7.43 15.37 28.06
CA SER A 149 8.47 15.43 27.02
C SER A 149 9.37 14.20 27.02
N ALA A 150 8.90 13.11 26.41
CA ALA A 150 9.63 11.87 26.21
C ALA A 150 9.04 11.10 25.02
N VAL A 151 9.85 10.32 24.31
CA VAL A 151 9.35 9.46 23.22
C VAL A 151 8.48 8.36 23.83
N GLN A 152 7.17 8.51 23.71
CA GLN A 152 6.16 7.60 24.25
C GLN A 152 5.58 6.69 23.16
N ALA A 153 5.55 7.15 21.91
CA ALA A 153 5.10 6.37 20.77
C ALA A 153 6.12 6.40 19.63
N LEU A 154 6.38 5.23 19.05
CA LEU A 154 7.26 5.06 17.90
C LEU A 154 6.52 4.35 16.78
N ILE A 155 6.49 4.96 15.59
CA ILE A 155 5.91 4.38 14.38
C ILE A 155 7.01 4.18 13.35
N ILE A 156 7.24 2.93 12.98
CA ILE A 156 8.21 2.52 11.96
C ILE A 156 7.49 2.38 10.63
N VAL A 157 8.06 3.01 9.62
CA VAL A 157 7.60 2.95 8.23
C VAL A 157 8.73 2.45 7.31
N PRO A 158 8.41 1.78 6.20
CA PRO A 158 9.40 1.24 5.27
C PRO A 158 10.07 2.30 4.39
N SER A 159 9.37 3.41 4.15
CA SER A 159 9.78 4.48 3.24
C SER A 159 9.50 5.85 3.84
N ARG A 160 10.27 6.84 3.36
CA ARG A 160 10.08 8.25 3.74
C ARG A 160 8.71 8.75 3.34
N GLU A 161 8.23 8.32 2.19
CA GLU A 161 6.98 8.75 1.58
C GLU A 161 5.79 8.34 2.46
N LEU A 162 5.77 7.07 2.90
CA LEU A 162 4.78 6.62 3.87
C LEU A 162 4.92 7.38 5.20
N GLY A 163 6.15 7.60 5.65
CA GLY A 163 6.41 8.38 6.87
C GLY A 163 5.84 9.79 6.83
N ILE A 164 5.95 10.49 5.69
CA ILE A 164 5.35 11.82 5.50
C ILE A 164 3.83 11.74 5.60
N GLN A 165 3.21 10.71 4.99
CA GLN A 165 1.76 10.53 5.03
C GLN A 165 1.26 10.25 6.45
N VAL A 166 1.89 9.31 7.15
CA VAL A 166 1.54 8.97 8.54
C VAL A 166 1.75 10.18 9.45
N THR A 167 2.86 10.91 9.29
CA THR A 167 3.11 12.15 10.04
C THR A 167 2.03 13.20 9.78
N LYS A 168 1.59 13.36 8.52
CA LYS A 168 0.51 14.30 8.16
C LYS A 168 -0.78 13.90 8.88
N VAL A 169 -1.17 12.63 8.86
CA VAL A 169 -2.35 12.13 9.59
C VAL A 169 -2.24 12.41 11.08
N ALA A 170 -1.11 12.07 11.70
CA ALA A 170 -0.88 12.33 13.12
C ALA A 170 -1.03 13.83 13.46
N ARG A 171 -0.41 14.72 12.68
CA ARG A 171 -0.48 16.17 12.89
C ARG A 171 -1.87 16.74 12.64
N MET A 172 -2.60 16.23 11.65
CA MET A 172 -3.98 16.66 11.39
C MET A 172 -4.90 16.30 12.56
N LEU A 173 -4.77 15.09 13.11
CA LEU A 173 -5.55 14.65 14.28
C LEU A 173 -5.17 15.44 15.55
N ALA A 174 -3.88 15.71 15.76
CA ALA A 174 -3.39 16.48 16.91
C ALA A 174 -3.58 18.00 16.79
N ALA A 175 -4.06 18.51 15.66
CA ALA A 175 -4.25 19.94 15.46
C ALA A 175 -5.32 20.48 16.42
N LYS A 176 -5.08 21.65 17.02
CA LYS A 176 -6.05 22.26 17.96
C LYS A 176 -7.43 22.40 17.30
N PRO A 177 -8.50 21.81 17.86
CA PRO A 177 -9.85 22.04 17.39
C PRO A 177 -10.31 23.46 17.69
N THR A 178 -11.28 23.93 16.91
CA THR A 178 -12.02 25.16 17.18
C THR A 178 -12.65 25.08 18.57
N GLY A 179 -12.30 26.01 19.46
CA GLY A 179 -12.78 26.07 20.84
C GLY A 179 -11.81 25.57 21.93
N PHE A 180 -10.64 25.03 21.57
CA PHE A 180 -9.64 24.48 22.52
C PHE A 180 -8.33 25.28 22.56
N GLU A 181 -8.40 26.60 22.75
CA GLU A 181 -7.24 27.49 22.61
C GLU A 181 -6.12 27.24 23.65
N LYS A 182 -6.50 26.91 24.89
CA LYS A 182 -5.58 26.71 26.03
C LYS A 182 -4.93 25.32 26.11
N MET A 183 -5.16 24.45 25.14
CA MET A 183 -4.67 23.07 25.21
C MET A 183 -3.19 22.93 24.83
N GLN A 184 -2.49 22.03 25.52
CA GLN A 184 -1.09 21.71 25.24
C GLN A 184 -0.98 20.90 23.94
N ALA A 185 -0.02 21.28 23.10
CA ALA A 185 0.15 20.66 21.78
C ALA A 185 0.94 19.35 21.92
N CYS A 186 0.49 18.30 21.23
CA CYS A 186 1.27 17.07 21.08
C CYS A 186 2.39 17.32 20.05
N THR A 187 3.63 17.01 20.41
CA THR A 187 4.80 17.18 19.57
C THR A 187 5.07 15.90 18.78
N ILE A 188 5.00 16.04 17.45
CA ILE A 188 5.16 14.93 16.51
C ILE A 188 6.36 15.19 15.59
N MET A 189 7.36 14.31 15.67
CA MET A 189 8.58 14.38 14.88
C MET A 189 8.63 13.31 13.80
N ALA A 190 9.03 13.70 12.59
CA ALA A 190 9.34 12.79 11.49
C ALA A 190 10.86 12.61 11.37
N LEU A 191 11.35 11.41 11.65
CA LEU A 191 12.75 11.01 11.53
C LEU A 191 12.92 10.10 10.30
N LEU A 192 12.93 10.71 9.13
CA LEU A 192 12.93 10.01 7.85
C LEU A 192 14.27 10.20 7.13
N ASP A 193 14.63 9.22 6.30
CA ASP A 193 15.90 9.23 5.54
C ASP A 193 16.04 10.49 4.67
N GLY A 194 17.25 11.00 4.52
CA GLY A 194 17.53 12.23 3.77
C GLY A 194 17.09 13.54 4.45
N GLY A 195 16.53 13.49 5.66
CA GLY A 195 16.18 14.69 6.45
C GLY A 195 17.38 15.41 7.08
N MET A 196 17.11 16.56 7.73
CA MET A 196 18.12 17.34 8.46
C MET A 196 18.49 16.69 9.81
N LEU A 197 19.19 15.55 9.76
CA LEU A 197 19.57 14.77 10.94
C LEU A 197 20.30 15.61 12.01
N LYS A 198 21.09 16.63 11.61
CA LYS A 198 21.75 17.54 12.55
C LYS A 198 20.75 18.39 13.37
N ARG A 199 19.70 18.91 12.74
CA ARG A 199 18.66 19.72 13.41
C ARG A 199 17.79 18.85 14.32
N HIS A 200 17.43 17.65 13.87
CA HIS A 200 16.64 16.70 14.66
C HIS A 200 17.37 16.27 15.93
N LYS A 201 18.70 16.07 15.88
CA LYS A 201 19.51 15.76 17.07
C LYS A 201 19.44 16.85 18.14
N SER A 202 19.48 18.13 17.74
CA SER A 202 19.40 19.24 18.69
C SER A 202 18.02 19.30 19.37
N TRP A 203 16.95 19.06 18.60
CA TRP A 203 15.59 19.03 19.14
C TRP A 203 15.35 17.86 20.06
N LEU A 204 15.73 16.63 19.67
CA LEU A 204 15.60 15.44 20.51
C LEU A 204 16.29 15.58 21.87
N LYS A 205 17.40 16.34 21.93
CA LYS A 205 18.12 16.59 23.18
C LYS A 205 17.51 17.70 24.03
N ALA A 206 16.89 18.70 23.41
CA ALA A 206 16.35 19.87 24.10
C ALA A 206 14.92 19.62 24.62
N ASP A 207 14.06 19.06 23.77
CA ASP A 207 12.66 18.78 24.08
C ASP A 207 12.19 17.56 23.27
N PRO A 208 12.26 16.35 23.87
CA PRO A 208 11.90 15.12 23.17
C PRO A 208 10.42 15.12 22.74
N PRO A 209 10.10 14.79 21.49
CA PRO A 209 8.72 14.68 21.02
C PRO A 209 8.03 13.48 21.65
N GLU A 210 6.72 13.56 21.85
CA GLU A 210 5.94 12.44 22.37
C GLU A 210 5.77 11.32 21.34
N ILE A 211 5.63 11.70 20.07
CA ILE A 211 5.42 10.77 18.95
C ILE A 211 6.54 10.92 17.92
N VAL A 212 7.17 9.80 17.57
CA VAL A 212 8.18 9.74 16.50
C VAL A 212 7.69 8.82 15.38
N VAL A 213 7.64 9.33 14.15
CA VAL A 213 7.46 8.53 12.93
C VAL A 213 8.81 8.42 12.24
N ALA A 214 9.33 7.21 12.03
CA ALA A 214 10.69 7.03 11.55
C ALA A 214 10.84 5.94 10.49
N THR A 215 11.77 6.14 9.56
CA THR A 215 12.33 5.03 8.77
C THR A 215 13.34 4.27 9.63
N ILE A 216 13.45 2.95 9.42
CA ILE A 216 14.30 2.09 10.25
C ILE A 216 15.78 2.53 10.22
N GLY A 217 16.28 2.97 9.05
CA GLY A 217 17.67 3.42 8.89
C GLY A 217 17.99 4.65 9.73
N SER A 218 17.19 5.71 9.59
CA SER A 218 17.33 6.94 10.38
C SER A 218 17.16 6.71 11.88
N LEU A 219 16.22 5.85 12.28
CA LEU A 219 16.05 5.48 13.68
C LEU A 219 17.28 4.77 14.24
N CYS A 220 17.77 3.71 13.58
CA CYS A 220 18.95 2.98 14.03
C CYS A 220 20.16 3.91 14.20
N GLN A 221 20.34 4.87 13.27
CA GLN A 221 21.42 5.84 13.40
C GLN A 221 21.29 6.74 14.65
N MET A 222 20.07 7.08 15.08
CA MET A 222 19.85 7.87 16.30
C MET A 222 20.05 7.03 17.57
N LEU A 223 19.63 5.76 17.54
CA LEU A 223 19.79 4.81 18.64
C LEU A 223 21.26 4.44 18.86
N GLU A 224 22.00 4.12 17.80
CA GLU A 224 23.43 3.77 17.86
C GLU A 224 24.30 4.94 18.32
N LYS A 225 23.87 6.17 18.05
CA LYS A 225 24.54 7.39 18.55
C LYS A 225 24.05 7.82 19.94
N HIS A 226 23.19 7.02 20.58
CA HIS A 226 22.58 7.31 21.88
C HIS A 226 21.91 8.70 21.96
N VAL A 227 21.39 9.21 20.84
CA VAL A 227 20.69 10.50 20.80
C VAL A 227 19.23 10.32 21.20
N LEU A 228 18.62 9.22 20.77
CA LEU A 228 17.23 8.90 21.05
C LEU A 228 17.18 7.76 22.08
N LYS A 229 16.34 7.93 23.11
CA LYS A 229 16.09 6.92 24.16
C LYS A 229 14.65 6.43 24.04
N LEU A 230 14.44 5.13 24.24
CA LEU A 230 13.14 4.47 24.12
C LEU A 230 12.59 3.97 25.46
N GLU A 231 13.17 4.41 26.59
CA GLU A 231 12.80 3.94 27.94
C GLU A 231 11.34 4.26 28.31
N ALA A 232 10.80 5.36 27.79
CA ALA A 232 9.42 5.81 28.05
C ALA A 232 8.42 5.33 26.99
N MET A 233 8.87 4.54 26.00
CA MET A 233 8.02 4.11 24.88
C MET A 233 6.98 3.08 25.36
N GLN A 234 5.71 3.44 25.22
CA GLN A 234 4.56 2.60 25.60
C GLN A 234 3.91 1.90 24.40
N ILE A 235 4.08 2.45 23.19
CA ILE A 235 3.50 1.86 21.98
C ILE A 235 4.51 1.88 20.83
N LEU A 236 4.67 0.72 20.20
CA LEU A 236 5.47 0.53 18.99
C LEU A 236 4.54 0.08 17.86
N VAL A 237 4.51 0.86 16.79
CA VAL A 237 3.79 0.51 15.55
C VAL A 237 4.79 0.21 14.45
N ILE A 238 4.57 -0.85 13.69
CA ILE A 238 5.35 -1.20 12.50
C ILE A 238 4.37 -1.32 11.34
N ASP A 239 4.39 -0.33 10.44
CA ASP A 239 3.49 -0.25 9.28
C ASP A 239 4.15 -0.85 8.04
N GLU A 240 3.38 -1.52 7.18
CA GLU A 240 3.87 -2.32 6.03
C GLU A 240 4.97 -3.34 6.42
N VAL A 241 4.66 -4.16 7.44
CA VAL A 241 5.62 -5.12 8.01
C VAL A 241 6.15 -6.15 7.00
N ASP A 242 5.32 -6.55 6.03
CA ASP A 242 5.70 -7.44 4.92
C ASP A 242 6.89 -6.92 4.12
N PHE A 243 6.88 -5.62 3.79
CA PHE A 243 7.96 -5.01 3.04
C PHE A 243 9.29 -5.03 3.82
N MET A 244 9.24 -4.67 5.11
CA MET A 244 10.45 -4.60 5.93
C MET A 244 11.08 -5.97 6.17
N PHE A 245 10.29 -7.04 6.27
CA PHE A 245 10.82 -8.40 6.42
C PHE A 245 11.31 -9.01 5.12
N HIS A 246 10.79 -8.60 3.96
CA HIS A 246 11.26 -9.05 2.65
C HIS A 246 12.53 -8.31 2.20
N SER A 247 12.80 -7.12 2.77
CA SER A 247 14.01 -6.35 2.49
C SER A 247 15.21 -6.87 3.31
N SER A 248 16.21 -7.41 2.63
CA SER A 248 17.46 -7.90 3.25
C SER A 248 18.21 -6.81 4.03
N LYS A 249 18.09 -5.54 3.62
CA LYS A 249 18.69 -4.38 4.31
C LYS A 249 17.95 -4.00 5.59
N GLN A 250 16.62 -4.09 5.61
CA GLN A 250 15.81 -3.57 6.71
C GLN A 250 15.53 -4.63 7.79
N VAL A 251 15.42 -5.90 7.41
CA VAL A 251 15.03 -6.99 8.32
C VAL A 251 15.97 -7.14 9.52
N HIS A 252 17.28 -6.99 9.33
CA HIS A 252 18.25 -7.11 10.42
C HIS A 252 18.08 -5.99 11.44
N SER A 253 17.98 -4.75 10.96
CA SER A 253 17.77 -3.57 11.80
C SER A 253 16.43 -3.60 12.52
N LEU A 254 15.37 -4.07 11.86
CA LEU A 254 14.05 -4.24 12.46
C LEU A 254 14.07 -5.28 13.59
N ARG A 255 14.71 -6.43 13.36
CA ARG A 255 14.87 -7.46 14.40
C ARG A 255 15.65 -6.92 15.59
N LYS A 256 16.73 -6.16 15.35
CA LYS A 256 17.52 -5.51 16.41
C LYS A 256 16.68 -4.51 17.21
N LEU A 257 15.81 -3.74 16.56
CA LEU A 257 14.85 -2.84 17.23
C LEU A 257 13.91 -3.61 18.16
N LEU A 258 13.30 -4.67 17.64
CA LEU A 258 12.28 -5.46 18.34
C LEU A 258 12.81 -6.20 19.55
N THR A 259 14.09 -6.64 19.52
CA THR A 259 14.68 -7.50 20.56
C THR A 259 15.72 -6.83 21.43
N SER A 260 16.51 -5.88 20.89
CA SER A 260 17.67 -5.32 21.59
C SER A 260 17.43 -3.90 22.10
N TYR A 261 16.67 -3.08 21.35
CA TYR A 261 16.43 -1.68 21.71
C TYR A 261 15.13 -1.44 22.48
N SER A 262 14.26 -2.44 22.58
CA SER A 262 12.96 -2.30 23.25
C SER A 262 12.54 -3.61 23.94
N THR A 263 11.94 -3.51 25.13
CA THR A 263 11.44 -4.66 25.90
C THR A 263 9.95 -4.86 25.68
N ILE A 264 9.51 -6.11 25.46
CA ILE A 264 8.11 -6.43 25.14
C ILE A 264 7.14 -6.15 26.30
N ASP A 265 7.61 -6.27 27.54
CA ASP A 265 6.75 -6.12 28.72
C ASP A 265 6.34 -4.66 28.98
N ASN A 266 7.11 -3.71 28.46
CA ASN A 266 6.92 -2.28 28.70
C ASN A 266 6.15 -1.58 27.57
N ARG A 267 5.68 -2.31 26.55
CA ARG A 267 5.00 -1.71 25.40
C ARG A 267 3.82 -2.53 24.91
N GLN A 268 2.96 -1.88 24.15
CA GLN A 268 2.07 -2.48 23.17
C GLN A 268 2.77 -2.52 21.81
N THR A 269 2.69 -3.65 21.10
CA THR A 269 3.19 -3.79 19.73
C THR A 269 2.05 -3.94 18.73
N VAL A 270 2.02 -3.08 17.71
CA VAL A 270 1.03 -3.13 16.63
C VAL A 270 1.76 -3.33 15.30
N LEU A 271 1.52 -4.45 14.64
CA LEU A 271 2.05 -4.74 13.31
C LEU A 271 0.94 -4.53 12.28
N ALA A 272 1.13 -3.66 11.30
CA ALA A 272 0.14 -3.41 10.26
C ALA A 272 0.71 -3.78 8.88
N SER A 273 -0.09 -4.45 8.05
CA SER A 273 0.28 -4.74 6.66
C SER A 273 -0.97 -4.99 5.81
N ALA A 274 -0.84 -4.69 4.51
CA ALA A 274 -1.84 -5.05 3.51
C ALA A 274 -1.84 -6.55 3.17
N SER A 275 -0.70 -7.22 3.29
CA SER A 275 -0.52 -8.60 2.83
C SER A 275 0.51 -9.31 3.69
N ILE A 276 0.11 -10.40 4.35
CA ILE A 276 1.01 -11.25 5.12
C ILE A 276 0.95 -12.68 4.57
N PRO A 277 1.83 -13.04 3.61
CA PRO A 277 1.96 -14.42 3.14
C PRO A 277 2.23 -15.36 4.32
N GLN A 278 1.54 -16.50 4.36
CA GLN A 278 1.66 -17.46 5.46
C GLN A 278 1.44 -16.82 6.85
N HIS A 279 0.41 -15.97 7.00
CA HIS A 279 0.13 -15.22 8.22
C HIS A 279 0.15 -16.05 9.54
N ASN A 280 -0.24 -17.33 9.51
CA ASN A 280 -0.13 -18.22 10.68
C ASN A 280 1.33 -18.47 11.09
N ARG A 281 2.21 -18.66 10.10
CA ARG A 281 3.65 -18.80 10.32
C ARG A 281 4.25 -17.48 10.82
N PHE A 282 3.85 -16.36 10.22
CA PHE A 282 4.29 -15.03 10.65
C PHE A 282 3.88 -14.75 12.11
N LEU A 283 2.65 -15.07 12.49
CA LEU A 283 2.16 -14.97 13.86
C LEU A 283 3.00 -15.82 14.83
N TYR A 284 3.28 -17.07 14.45
CA TYR A 284 4.16 -17.94 15.22
C TYR A 284 5.55 -17.33 15.41
N ASP A 285 6.15 -16.81 14.33
CA ASP A 285 7.47 -16.18 14.38
C ASP A 285 7.45 -14.90 15.27
N CYS A 286 6.38 -14.11 15.25
CA CYS A 286 6.23 -12.93 16.12
C CYS A 286 6.30 -13.29 17.61
N ILE A 287 5.64 -14.38 18.00
CA ILE A 287 5.62 -14.87 19.38
C ILE A 287 6.98 -15.49 19.74
N GLN A 288 7.47 -16.43 18.93
CA GLN A 288 8.71 -17.16 19.20
C GLN A 288 9.94 -16.23 19.28
N GLN A 289 9.99 -15.23 18.40
CA GLN A 289 11.09 -14.27 18.35
C GLN A 289 10.91 -13.10 19.34
N LYS A 290 9.87 -13.15 20.18
CA LYS A 290 9.56 -12.13 21.18
C LYS A 290 9.41 -10.73 20.57
N TRP A 291 8.75 -10.64 19.41
CA TRP A 291 8.38 -9.35 18.81
C TRP A 291 7.09 -8.82 19.41
N THR A 292 6.19 -9.72 19.79
CA THR A 292 4.92 -9.45 20.46
C THR A 292 4.78 -10.31 21.72
N LYS A 293 3.79 -10.00 22.54
CA LYS A 293 3.33 -10.84 23.65
C LYS A 293 2.67 -12.13 23.13
N ASN A 294 2.57 -13.13 24.00
CA ASN A 294 2.02 -14.45 23.67
C ASN A 294 0.53 -14.42 23.31
N ASP A 295 -0.20 -13.41 23.77
CA ASP A 295 -1.64 -13.24 23.61
C ASP A 295 -1.99 -12.23 22.50
N VAL A 296 -1.05 -12.00 21.57
CA VAL A 296 -1.23 -11.16 20.38
C VAL A 296 -2.46 -11.59 19.58
N VAL A 297 -3.24 -10.62 19.12
CA VAL A 297 -4.45 -10.87 18.34
C VAL A 297 -4.21 -10.55 16.86
N HIS A 298 -4.45 -11.51 15.98
CA HIS A 298 -4.42 -11.30 14.54
C HIS A 298 -5.82 -10.92 14.04
N ILE A 299 -5.98 -9.66 13.64
CA ILE A 299 -7.20 -9.12 13.06
C ILE A 299 -7.03 -9.16 11.54
N HIS A 300 -7.74 -10.09 10.90
CA HIS A 300 -7.68 -10.30 9.46
C HIS A 300 -9.04 -9.96 8.83
N VAL A 301 -9.10 -8.83 8.12
CA VAL A 301 -10.33 -8.32 7.50
C VAL A 301 -10.23 -8.41 5.98
N ASN A 302 -11.29 -8.91 5.36
CA ASN A 302 -11.46 -9.14 3.91
C ASN A 302 -10.45 -10.13 3.30
N PRO A 303 -10.44 -11.41 3.75
CA PRO A 303 -9.59 -12.44 3.14
C PRO A 303 -10.01 -12.83 1.71
N VAL A 304 -11.22 -12.46 1.26
CA VAL A 304 -11.86 -13.04 0.06
C VAL A 304 -11.53 -12.29 -1.22
N GLU A 305 -11.22 -10.99 -1.16
CA GLU A 305 -10.94 -10.15 -2.33
C GLU A 305 -9.70 -9.28 -2.07
N PRO A 306 -8.48 -9.76 -2.36
CA PRO A 306 -7.28 -8.95 -2.20
C PRO A 306 -7.23 -7.81 -3.23
N MET A 307 -7.98 -7.92 -4.33
CA MET A 307 -8.04 -6.96 -5.42
C MET A 307 -9.42 -6.30 -5.52
N PRO A 308 -9.51 -4.98 -5.76
CA PRO A 308 -10.80 -4.33 -6.00
C PRO A 308 -11.48 -4.87 -7.27
N SER A 309 -12.77 -5.19 -7.19
CA SER A 309 -13.55 -5.80 -8.28
C SER A 309 -13.72 -4.91 -9.51
N HIS A 310 -13.57 -3.59 -9.38
CA HIS A 310 -13.64 -2.61 -10.47
C HIS A 310 -12.30 -2.37 -11.18
N LEU A 311 -11.26 -3.14 -10.84
CA LEU A 311 -9.94 -3.01 -11.46
C LEU A 311 -9.80 -3.97 -12.65
N CYS A 312 -9.58 -3.42 -13.85
CA CYS A 312 -9.34 -4.22 -15.05
C CYS A 312 -7.86 -4.61 -15.15
N HIS A 313 -7.57 -5.90 -15.12
CA HIS A 313 -6.22 -6.43 -15.26
C HIS A 313 -5.99 -6.89 -16.70
N ARG A 314 -4.92 -6.40 -17.31
CA ARG A 314 -4.57 -6.68 -18.71
C ARG A 314 -3.09 -7.06 -18.83
N PHE A 315 -2.72 -7.78 -19.88
CA PHE A 315 -1.32 -8.02 -20.21
C PHE A 315 -1.08 -8.02 -21.71
N VAL A 316 0.16 -7.72 -22.10
CA VAL A 316 0.64 -7.80 -23.49
C VAL A 316 1.88 -8.66 -23.53
N ILE A 317 1.88 -9.68 -24.39
CA ILE A 317 3.07 -10.47 -24.66
C ILE A 317 3.90 -9.76 -25.72
N CYS A 318 5.13 -9.38 -25.38
CA CYS A 318 6.08 -8.77 -26.30
C CYS A 318 7.52 -9.17 -26.00
N LYS A 319 8.42 -9.06 -26.99
CA LYS A 319 9.84 -9.31 -26.74
C LYS A 319 10.43 -8.16 -25.94
N LYS A 320 11.49 -8.43 -25.16
CA LYS A 320 12.19 -7.39 -24.37
C LYS A 320 12.59 -6.16 -25.19
N LYS A 321 12.93 -6.36 -26.48
CA LYS A 321 13.32 -5.29 -27.40
C LYS A 321 12.15 -4.40 -27.87
N GLU A 322 10.94 -4.93 -27.82
CA GLU A 322 9.73 -4.26 -28.32
C GLU A 322 9.00 -3.53 -27.19
N LYS A 323 9.34 -3.79 -25.90
CA LYS A 323 8.67 -3.22 -24.73
C LYS A 323 8.48 -1.70 -24.78
N LEU A 324 9.50 -0.94 -25.22
CA LEU A 324 9.41 0.53 -25.31
C LEU A 324 8.35 0.97 -26.32
N CYS A 325 8.35 0.39 -27.53
CA CYS A 325 7.35 0.69 -28.55
C CYS A 325 5.96 0.21 -28.13
N THR A 326 5.85 -0.98 -27.53
CA THR A 326 4.59 -1.49 -26.98
C THR A 326 4.02 -0.57 -25.90
N LEU A 327 4.86 -0.07 -25.00
CA LEU A 327 4.45 0.89 -23.98
C LEU A 327 3.93 2.18 -24.61
N LEU A 328 4.61 2.72 -25.62
CA LEU A 328 4.18 3.93 -26.32
C LEU A 328 2.79 3.73 -26.95
N ASN A 329 2.60 2.64 -27.69
CA ASN A 329 1.32 2.32 -28.33
C ASN A 329 0.18 2.18 -27.29
N LEU A 330 0.47 1.53 -26.16
CA LEU A 330 -0.49 1.41 -25.06
C LEU A 330 -0.86 2.79 -24.48
N LEU A 331 0.12 3.66 -24.26
CA LEU A 331 -0.11 5.01 -23.73
C LEU A 331 -0.94 5.87 -24.69
N GLU A 332 -0.72 5.75 -26.00
CA GLU A 332 -1.48 6.47 -27.03
C GLU A 332 -2.92 5.94 -27.13
N HIS A 333 -3.08 4.61 -27.19
CA HIS A 333 -4.39 3.95 -27.25
C HIS A 333 -5.23 4.20 -25.99
N ASP A 334 -4.66 3.95 -24.81
CA ASP A 334 -5.37 4.06 -23.54
C ASP A 334 -5.62 5.53 -23.15
N SER A 335 -4.84 6.48 -23.70
CA SER A 335 -4.94 7.93 -23.44
C SER A 335 -5.16 8.24 -21.94
N PRO A 336 -4.25 7.79 -21.06
CA PRO A 336 -4.48 7.80 -19.62
C PRO A 336 -4.67 9.23 -19.12
N ARG A 337 -5.60 9.43 -18.17
CA ARG A 337 -5.73 10.71 -17.47
C ARG A 337 -4.57 10.95 -16.50
N SER A 338 -4.08 9.89 -15.88
CA SER A 338 -2.92 9.89 -14.99
C SER A 338 -2.46 8.44 -14.83
N GLY A 339 -1.14 8.20 -14.77
CA GLY A 339 -0.64 6.85 -14.68
C GLY A 339 0.73 6.70 -14.03
N ILE A 340 1.02 5.48 -13.56
CA ILE A 340 2.33 5.09 -13.04
C ILE A 340 2.90 3.98 -13.91
N ILE A 341 4.14 4.15 -14.35
CA ILE A 341 4.91 3.19 -15.14
C ILE A 341 5.98 2.62 -14.20
N PHE A 342 5.81 1.35 -13.80
CA PHE A 342 6.75 0.64 -12.96
C PHE A 342 7.83 -0.03 -13.80
N VAL A 343 9.08 0.39 -13.61
CA VAL A 343 10.27 -0.17 -14.27
C VAL A 343 11.11 -0.91 -13.24
N GLY A 344 11.57 -2.10 -13.58
CA GLY A 344 12.41 -2.90 -12.71
C GLY A 344 13.88 -2.49 -12.81
N GLU A 345 14.64 -2.83 -11.78
CA GLU A 345 16.11 -2.64 -11.75
C GLU A 345 16.87 -3.61 -12.68
N GLN A 346 16.17 -4.43 -13.48
CA GLN A 346 16.85 -5.34 -14.39
C GLN A 346 17.54 -4.54 -15.50
N ILE A 347 18.85 -4.74 -15.57
CA ILE A 347 19.77 -4.03 -16.46
C ILE A 347 19.28 -4.19 -17.91
N LEU A 348 18.81 -3.10 -18.49
CA LEU A 348 18.43 -2.98 -19.90
C LEU A 348 19.67 -2.99 -20.82
N PHE A 349 20.68 -3.82 -20.52
CA PHE A 349 21.97 -3.83 -21.22
C PHE A 349 21.85 -4.29 -22.68
N LEU A 350 20.80 -5.05 -23.00
CA LEU A 350 20.63 -5.70 -24.32
C LEU A 350 19.88 -4.85 -25.36
N LEU A 351 19.35 -3.68 -24.99
CA LEU A 351 18.60 -2.82 -25.92
C LEU A 351 19.52 -1.88 -26.69
N LEU A 352 20.57 -1.34 -26.07
CA LEU A 352 21.44 -0.34 -26.70
C LEU A 352 22.37 -0.90 -27.78
N GLU A 353 22.75 -2.18 -27.75
CA GLU A 353 23.61 -2.75 -28.80
C GLU A 353 22.90 -2.99 -30.14
N LYS A 354 21.56 -2.95 -30.20
CA LYS A 354 20.80 -3.33 -31.43
C LYS A 354 19.72 -2.36 -31.91
N VAL A 355 19.40 -1.29 -31.17
CA VAL A 355 18.51 -0.22 -31.70
C VAL A 355 19.17 0.60 -32.82
N GLY A 356 20.49 0.43 -33.04
CA GLY A 356 21.18 0.98 -34.21
C GLY A 356 20.78 0.38 -35.59
N CYS A 357 19.73 -0.43 -35.71
CA CYS A 357 19.42 -1.11 -36.97
C CYS A 357 18.01 -0.98 -37.56
N VAL A 358 17.04 -0.29 -36.93
CA VAL A 358 15.73 -0.11 -37.59
C VAL A 358 15.16 1.25 -37.21
N PHE A 359 15.17 2.21 -38.14
CA PHE A 359 14.03 3.06 -38.52
C PHE A 359 14.51 4.07 -39.57
N HIS A 360 14.35 3.72 -40.84
CA HIS A 360 14.34 4.67 -41.95
C HIS A 360 12.88 5.07 -42.17
N PHE A 361 12.40 6.06 -41.42
CA PHE A 361 11.21 6.83 -41.79
C PHE A 361 11.53 8.30 -41.62
N HIS A 362 11.06 9.08 -42.59
CA HIS A 362 11.43 10.47 -42.86
C HIS A 362 11.46 11.38 -41.63
N GLN A 363 12.53 12.19 -41.55
CA GLN A 363 12.73 13.38 -40.70
C GLN A 363 12.42 13.22 -39.20
N HIS A 364 13.44 12.97 -38.37
CA HIS A 364 13.65 13.68 -37.09
C HIS A 364 15.01 13.30 -36.47
N VAL A 365 15.81 14.32 -36.14
CA VAL A 365 17.21 14.28 -35.66
C VAL A 365 17.34 13.84 -34.18
N SER A 366 16.24 13.46 -33.51
CA SER A 366 16.20 13.34 -32.04
C SER A 366 16.78 12.04 -31.45
N LEU A 367 16.91 10.96 -32.23
CA LEU A 367 17.34 9.66 -31.69
C LEU A 367 18.88 9.50 -31.61
N VAL A 368 19.62 10.24 -32.43
CA VAL A 368 21.10 10.16 -32.46
C VAL A 368 21.73 10.74 -31.17
N LEU A 369 21.10 11.77 -30.58
CA LEU A 369 21.53 12.39 -29.32
C LEU A 369 21.41 11.46 -28.11
N LEU A 370 20.46 10.52 -28.11
CA LEU A 370 20.24 9.57 -27.00
C LEU A 370 21.39 8.56 -26.85
N LEU A 371 22.05 8.19 -27.95
CA LEU A 371 23.19 7.28 -27.96
C LEU A 371 24.49 7.95 -27.49
N GLU A 372 24.70 9.22 -27.84
CA GLU A 372 25.88 9.97 -27.38
C GLU A 372 25.79 10.36 -25.90
N TYR A 373 24.60 10.73 -25.42
CA TYR A 373 24.42 11.17 -24.02
C TYR A 373 24.59 10.03 -22.99
N GLY A 374 24.23 8.80 -23.36
CA GLY A 374 24.43 7.61 -22.52
C GLY A 374 25.92 7.22 -22.32
N SER A 375 26.79 7.58 -23.26
CA SER A 375 28.20 7.16 -23.27
C SER A 375 29.09 7.98 -22.33
N GLU A 376 28.83 9.28 -22.16
CA GLU A 376 29.72 10.16 -21.38
C GLU A 376 29.48 10.13 -19.86
N LYS A 377 28.23 9.97 -19.40
CA LYS A 377 27.92 9.83 -17.96
C LYS A 377 28.06 8.40 -17.45
N SER A 378 27.76 7.38 -18.29
CA SER A 378 27.84 5.98 -17.89
C SER A 378 29.27 5.46 -17.71
N LYS A 379 30.28 6.16 -18.22
CA LYS A 379 31.71 5.80 -18.04
C LYS A 379 32.27 6.19 -16.67
N LYS A 380 31.64 7.12 -15.94
CA LYS A 380 32.11 7.58 -14.61
C LYS A 380 31.43 6.90 -13.42
N ALA A 381 30.32 6.18 -13.64
CA ALA A 381 29.65 5.35 -12.65
C ALA A 381 29.07 4.14 -13.39
N GLY A 382 29.67 2.96 -13.21
CA GLY A 382 29.46 1.80 -14.09
C GLY A 382 28.09 1.13 -14.01
N GLN A 383 27.03 1.79 -14.49
CA GLN A 383 25.76 1.25 -15.03
C GLN A 383 24.81 2.43 -15.37
N PRO A 384 24.18 2.49 -16.57
CA PRO A 384 23.06 3.39 -16.80
C PRO A 384 21.76 2.73 -16.29
N PRO A 385 20.93 3.42 -15.47
CA PRO A 385 19.71 2.84 -14.94
C PRO A 385 18.66 2.70 -16.04
N SER A 386 18.05 1.51 -16.15
CA SER A 386 16.93 1.16 -17.04
C SER A 386 15.84 2.24 -17.10
N MET A 387 15.58 2.87 -15.94
CA MET A 387 14.62 3.96 -15.74
C MET A 387 14.90 5.23 -16.58
N ALA A 388 16.16 5.69 -16.65
CA ALA A 388 16.50 6.91 -17.37
C ALA A 388 16.24 6.76 -18.88
N LEU A 389 16.52 5.57 -19.43
CA LEU A 389 16.24 5.26 -20.82
C LEU A 389 14.74 5.30 -21.13
N VAL A 390 13.91 4.71 -20.26
CA VAL A 390 12.45 4.76 -20.41
C VAL A 390 11.96 6.21 -20.34
N LEU A 391 12.47 7.00 -19.37
CA LEU A 391 12.10 8.40 -19.22
C LEU A 391 12.46 9.24 -20.45
N ASP A 392 13.70 9.14 -20.92
CA ASP A 392 14.18 9.93 -22.05
C ASP A 392 13.48 9.53 -23.35
N PHE A 393 13.24 8.23 -23.55
CA PHE A 393 12.44 7.73 -24.67
C PHE A 393 11.02 8.29 -24.66
N LEU A 394 10.34 8.27 -23.51
CA LEU A 394 8.98 8.81 -23.37
C LEU A 394 8.98 10.32 -23.58
N LYS A 395 9.90 11.07 -23.01
CA LYS A 395 9.99 12.53 -23.24
C LYS A 395 10.21 12.88 -24.71
N ALA A 396 10.96 12.06 -25.45
CA ALA A 396 11.21 12.27 -26.87
C ALA A 396 10.03 11.87 -27.76
N SER A 397 9.33 10.78 -27.41
CA SER A 397 8.42 10.06 -28.32
C SER A 397 6.95 10.22 -27.94
N TYR A 398 6.61 10.30 -26.65
CA TYR A 398 5.24 10.46 -26.18
C TYR A 398 4.71 11.84 -26.57
N ARG A 399 3.63 11.86 -27.36
CA ARG A 399 2.97 13.08 -27.82
C ARG A 399 1.72 13.42 -27.01
N GLY A 400 1.38 12.63 -25.99
CA GLY A 400 0.22 12.91 -25.15
C GLY A 400 0.43 14.15 -24.26
N GLY A 401 -0.67 14.74 -23.81
CA GLY A 401 -0.66 15.98 -23.02
C GLY A 401 -0.22 15.84 -21.56
N LEU A 402 0.23 14.65 -21.14
CA LEU A 402 0.71 14.42 -19.78
C LEU A 402 2.21 14.64 -19.67
N GLU A 403 2.60 15.34 -18.60
CA GLU A 403 4.00 15.51 -18.23
C GLU A 403 4.57 14.19 -17.71
N VAL A 404 5.76 13.82 -18.19
CA VAL A 404 6.46 12.59 -17.77
C VAL A 404 7.48 12.92 -16.68
N LEU A 405 7.23 12.41 -15.48
CA LEU A 405 8.02 12.67 -14.27
C LEU A 405 8.76 11.41 -13.83
N LEU A 406 9.92 11.58 -13.21
CA LEU A 406 10.75 10.49 -12.66
C LEU A 406 10.65 10.47 -11.14
N LEU A 407 10.51 9.26 -10.59
CA LEU A 407 10.69 8.98 -9.17
C LEU A 407 11.57 7.74 -8.99
N ASP A 408 12.78 7.97 -8.50
CA ASP A 408 13.78 6.91 -8.31
C ASP A 408 14.32 6.90 -6.87
N ASP A 409 14.64 5.70 -6.38
CA ASP A 409 15.24 5.40 -5.08
C ASP A 409 16.60 6.08 -4.88
N ASP A 410 17.33 6.38 -5.95
CA ASP A 410 18.63 7.05 -5.93
C ASP A 410 18.54 8.59 -6.06
N MET A 411 17.34 9.15 -6.32
CA MET A 411 17.18 10.61 -6.39
C MET A 411 17.58 11.30 -5.09
N ASN A 412 18.26 12.44 -5.23
CA ASN A 412 18.48 13.30 -4.08
C ASN A 412 17.15 13.80 -3.51
N PHE A 413 17.13 14.05 -2.20
CA PHE A 413 15.93 14.39 -1.45
C PHE A 413 15.15 15.58 -2.03
N ASN A 414 15.85 16.63 -2.47
CA ASN A 414 15.21 17.86 -2.97
C ASN A 414 14.53 17.61 -4.31
N ALA A 415 15.21 16.91 -5.22
CA ALA A 415 14.66 16.52 -6.51
C ALA A 415 13.43 15.62 -6.32
N ARG A 416 13.52 14.62 -5.43
CA ARG A 416 12.40 13.72 -5.11
C ARG A 416 11.20 14.49 -4.57
N ALA A 417 11.43 15.42 -3.63
CA ALA A 417 10.36 16.25 -3.06
C ALA A 417 9.72 17.21 -4.09
N GLY A 418 10.52 17.71 -5.04
CA GLY A 418 10.04 18.47 -6.20
C GLY A 418 9.06 17.66 -7.04
N SER A 419 9.50 16.48 -7.52
CA SER A 419 8.65 15.55 -8.28
C SER A 419 7.34 15.25 -7.52
N PHE A 420 7.41 14.99 -6.21
CA PHE A 420 6.20 14.75 -5.40
C PHE A 420 5.21 15.90 -5.39
N THR A 421 5.71 17.13 -5.39
CA THR A 421 4.85 18.32 -5.35
C THR A 421 4.18 18.50 -6.71
N GLU A 422 4.91 18.30 -7.80
CA GLU A 422 4.41 18.37 -9.17
C GLU A 422 3.34 17.30 -9.44
N VAL A 423 3.63 16.05 -9.08
CA VAL A 423 2.71 14.90 -9.24
C VAL A 423 1.39 15.12 -8.48
N ARG A 424 1.37 15.86 -7.37
CA ARG A 424 0.13 16.16 -6.61
C ARG A 424 -0.69 17.29 -7.21
N GLN A 425 -0.08 18.18 -7.97
CA GLN A 425 -0.74 19.37 -8.50
C GLN A 425 -1.37 19.14 -9.87
N ARG A 426 -0.87 18.16 -10.62
CA ARG A 426 -1.27 17.91 -12.01
C ARG A 426 -1.38 16.43 -12.31
N ASN A 427 -2.18 16.12 -13.31
CA ASN A 427 -2.17 14.83 -13.96
C ASN A 427 -0.81 14.60 -14.64
N CYS A 428 -0.19 13.46 -14.41
CA CYS A 428 1.13 13.14 -14.96
C CYS A 428 1.27 11.64 -15.26
N LEU A 429 2.32 11.31 -16.02
CA LEU A 429 2.85 9.95 -16.12
C LEU A 429 4.09 9.85 -15.24
N LEU A 430 3.99 9.05 -14.17
CA LEU A 430 5.09 8.84 -13.23
C LEU A 430 5.87 7.57 -13.60
N VAL A 431 7.12 7.72 -14.00
CA VAL A 431 8.05 6.59 -14.18
C VAL A 431 8.75 6.32 -12.85
N SER A 432 8.61 5.11 -12.30
CA SER A 432 9.11 4.78 -10.97
C SER A 432 9.54 3.32 -10.79
N THR A 433 10.43 3.07 -9.82
CA THR A 433 10.64 1.73 -9.22
C THR A 433 9.53 1.43 -8.22
N ASP A 434 9.67 0.31 -7.48
CA ASP A 434 8.77 -0.09 -6.40
C ASP A 434 8.69 0.92 -5.24
N ILE A 435 9.49 1.99 -5.21
CA ILE A 435 9.30 3.09 -4.25
C ILE A 435 7.91 3.74 -4.36
N ALA A 436 7.37 3.89 -5.57
CA ALA A 436 6.01 4.42 -5.76
C ALA A 436 4.91 3.41 -5.43
N SER A 437 5.24 2.13 -5.26
CA SER A 437 4.25 1.09 -4.95
C SER A 437 3.71 1.23 -3.52
N ARG A 438 4.39 2.00 -2.65
CA ARG A 438 4.07 2.16 -1.23
C ARG A 438 4.20 3.61 -0.78
N GLY A 439 3.33 4.07 0.12
CA GLY A 439 3.42 5.43 0.69
C GLY A 439 3.25 6.60 -0.29
N LEU A 440 2.89 6.33 -1.55
CA LEU A 440 2.55 7.32 -2.57
C LEU A 440 1.03 7.31 -2.76
N ASP A 441 0.37 8.42 -2.45
CA ASP A 441 -1.08 8.57 -2.51
C ASP A 441 -1.43 9.52 -3.64
N LEU A 442 -1.81 8.92 -4.77
CA LEU A 442 -2.28 9.59 -5.98
C LEU A 442 -3.70 9.10 -6.26
N PRO A 443 -4.71 9.70 -5.62
CA PRO A 443 -6.09 9.25 -5.76
C PRO A 443 -6.63 9.38 -7.19
N GLN A 444 -5.97 10.16 -8.05
CA GLN A 444 -6.35 10.39 -9.46
C GLN A 444 -5.67 9.42 -10.44
N THR A 445 -4.83 8.49 -9.98
CA THR A 445 -4.17 7.53 -10.86
C THR A 445 -5.21 6.61 -11.49
N THR A 446 -5.29 6.64 -12.81
CA THR A 446 -6.23 5.82 -13.60
C THR A 446 -5.58 4.53 -14.10
N HIS A 447 -4.31 4.61 -14.51
CA HIS A 447 -3.60 3.52 -15.18
C HIS A 447 -2.31 3.14 -14.45
N ILE A 448 -2.06 1.84 -14.35
CA ILE A 448 -0.77 1.30 -13.92
C ILE A 448 -0.19 0.48 -15.07
N TYR A 449 1.05 0.78 -15.46
CA TYR A 449 1.79 0.00 -16.45
C TYR A 449 2.96 -0.70 -15.76
N ASN A 450 2.93 -2.03 -15.69
CA ASN A 450 4.11 -2.79 -15.29
C ASN A 450 4.99 -2.98 -16.53
N PHE A 451 5.94 -2.06 -16.75
CA PHE A 451 6.92 -2.22 -17.82
C PHE A 451 7.77 -3.47 -17.60
N ASP A 452 8.15 -3.71 -16.34
CA ASP A 452 8.67 -4.99 -15.88
C ASP A 452 7.72 -5.61 -14.87
N LEU A 453 7.44 -6.91 -15.06
CA LEU A 453 6.61 -7.68 -14.15
C LEU A 453 7.25 -7.67 -12.74
N PRO A 454 6.48 -7.39 -11.67
CA PRO A 454 7.01 -7.46 -10.31
C PRO A 454 7.49 -8.87 -9.97
N ARG A 455 8.41 -8.96 -8.99
CA ARG A 455 9.03 -10.25 -8.60
C ARG A 455 8.09 -11.16 -7.83
N THR A 456 7.11 -10.58 -7.13
CA THR A 456 6.17 -11.31 -6.26
C THR A 456 4.73 -10.84 -6.47
N ALA A 457 3.77 -11.69 -6.12
CA ALA A 457 2.35 -11.35 -6.14
C ALA A 457 2.06 -10.19 -5.18
N VAL A 458 2.71 -10.16 -4.01
CA VAL A 458 2.59 -9.07 -3.04
C VAL A 458 2.98 -7.72 -3.66
N ASP A 459 4.09 -7.66 -4.40
CA ASP A 459 4.50 -6.43 -5.07
C ASP A 459 3.53 -6.03 -6.19
N TYR A 460 2.97 -7.01 -6.93
CA TYR A 460 1.89 -6.75 -7.88
C TYR A 460 0.67 -6.10 -7.21
N LEU A 461 0.20 -6.66 -6.10
CA LEU A 461 -0.89 -6.13 -5.29
C LEU A 461 -0.62 -4.69 -4.85
N HIS A 462 0.60 -4.39 -4.37
CA HIS A 462 0.98 -3.04 -3.94
C HIS A 462 1.00 -2.01 -5.08
N ARG A 463 1.51 -2.41 -6.27
CA ARG A 463 1.47 -1.59 -7.49
C ARG A 463 0.04 -1.34 -7.95
N ALA A 464 -0.77 -2.40 -8.04
CA ALA A 464 -2.16 -2.30 -8.45
C ALA A 464 -3.01 -1.47 -7.48
N GLY A 465 -2.74 -1.56 -6.17
CA GLY A 465 -3.38 -0.74 -5.13
C GLY A 465 -3.04 0.76 -5.16
N ARG A 466 -2.28 1.23 -6.15
CA ARG A 466 -2.08 2.66 -6.44
C ARG A 466 -3.19 3.26 -7.32
N THR A 467 -4.03 2.43 -7.94
CA THR A 467 -5.20 2.85 -8.72
C THR A 467 -6.48 2.26 -8.10
N GLY A 468 -7.65 2.68 -8.57
CA GLY A 468 -8.94 2.09 -8.14
C GLY A 468 -9.30 2.31 -6.67
N ARG A 469 -8.84 3.40 -6.04
CA ARG A 469 -9.20 3.69 -4.64
C ARG A 469 -10.58 4.33 -4.54
N LEU A 470 -11.56 3.63 -3.97
CA LEU A 470 -12.85 4.21 -3.61
C LEU A 470 -12.69 5.20 -2.44
N PRO A 471 -13.42 6.34 -2.41
CA PRO A 471 -14.45 6.79 -3.35
C PRO A 471 -13.91 7.68 -4.50
N PHE A 472 -12.60 7.72 -4.71
CA PHE A 472 -11.95 8.74 -5.56
C PHE A 472 -12.08 8.49 -7.07
N SER A 473 -12.29 7.24 -7.49
CA SER A 473 -12.50 6.87 -8.89
C SER A 473 -13.63 5.87 -9.02
N ASN A 474 -14.72 6.28 -9.68
CA ASN A 474 -15.74 5.38 -10.23
C ASN A 474 -15.43 5.01 -11.70
N ASP A 475 -14.36 5.58 -12.26
CA ASP A 475 -13.91 5.30 -13.61
C ASP A 475 -13.20 3.94 -13.66
N LEU A 476 -13.30 3.24 -14.79
CA LEU A 476 -12.57 2.00 -15.06
C LEU A 476 -11.07 2.24 -14.97
N CYS A 477 -10.46 1.77 -13.88
CA CYS A 477 -9.03 1.75 -13.67
C CYS A 477 -8.43 0.51 -14.33
N SER A 478 -7.20 0.61 -14.85
CA SER A 478 -6.52 -0.55 -15.44
C SER A 478 -5.11 -0.76 -14.93
N VAL A 479 -4.71 -2.04 -14.88
CA VAL A 479 -3.34 -2.48 -14.62
C VAL A 479 -2.89 -3.32 -15.80
N THR A 480 -1.99 -2.79 -16.61
CA THR A 480 -1.47 -3.44 -17.81
C THR A 480 -0.03 -3.90 -17.61
N SER A 481 0.24 -5.19 -17.76
CA SER A 481 1.59 -5.76 -17.63
C SER A 481 2.21 -6.10 -18.97
N LEU A 482 3.42 -5.57 -19.23
CA LEU A 482 4.22 -5.96 -20.39
C LEU A 482 5.08 -7.15 -20.01
N ILE A 483 4.73 -8.32 -20.54
CA ILE A 483 5.39 -9.59 -20.23
C ILE A 483 6.03 -10.20 -21.46
N THR A 484 7.08 -10.99 -21.25
CA THR A 484 7.59 -11.93 -22.23
C THR A 484 6.84 -13.25 -22.17
N GLN A 485 6.98 -14.10 -23.20
CA GLN A 485 6.36 -15.42 -23.22
C GLN A 485 6.74 -16.27 -22.00
N GLU A 486 7.99 -16.14 -21.55
CA GLU A 486 8.51 -16.83 -20.37
C GLU A 486 7.90 -16.30 -19.07
N GLU A 487 7.46 -15.05 -19.01
CA GLU A 487 6.88 -14.45 -17.79
C GLU A 487 5.38 -14.78 -17.63
N ARG A 488 4.73 -15.40 -18.63
CA ARG A 488 3.29 -15.74 -18.58
C ARG A 488 2.95 -16.66 -17.42
N PHE A 489 3.81 -17.63 -17.11
CA PHE A 489 3.59 -18.54 -15.98
C PHE A 489 3.70 -17.82 -14.63
N VAL A 490 4.56 -16.80 -14.54
CA VAL A 490 4.73 -15.98 -13.33
C VAL A 490 3.46 -15.15 -13.11
N LEU A 491 2.95 -14.50 -14.16
CA LEU A 491 1.69 -13.77 -14.08
C LEU A 491 0.52 -14.70 -13.72
N GLN A 492 0.48 -15.91 -14.27
CA GLN A 492 -0.55 -16.91 -13.94
C GLN A 492 -0.51 -17.32 -12.47
N ARG A 493 0.69 -17.43 -11.89
CA ARG A 493 0.83 -17.64 -10.46
C ARG A 493 0.23 -16.47 -9.66
N PHE A 494 0.43 -15.22 -10.10
CA PHE A 494 -0.17 -14.06 -9.44
C PHE A 494 -1.70 -14.10 -9.55
N GLU A 495 -2.26 -14.40 -10.72
CA GLU A 495 -3.71 -14.58 -10.94
C GLU A 495 -4.32 -15.55 -9.92
N ASN A 496 -3.66 -16.70 -9.71
CA ASN A 496 -4.10 -17.72 -8.76
C ASN A 496 -3.92 -17.29 -7.30
N GLU A 497 -2.80 -16.63 -6.95
CA GLU A 497 -2.48 -16.25 -5.57
C GLU A 497 -3.34 -15.08 -5.08
N LEU A 498 -3.67 -14.15 -5.97
CA LEU A 498 -4.47 -12.95 -5.69
C LEU A 498 -5.91 -13.05 -6.22
N MET A 499 -6.34 -14.21 -6.73
CA MET A 499 -7.71 -14.49 -7.15
C MET A 499 -8.28 -13.46 -8.14
N PHE A 500 -7.50 -13.08 -9.16
CA PHE A 500 -7.93 -12.17 -10.22
C PHE A 500 -7.68 -12.78 -11.61
N GLN A 501 -8.25 -12.17 -12.64
CA GLN A 501 -8.11 -12.59 -14.03
C GLN A 501 -7.53 -11.46 -14.86
N CYS A 502 -6.52 -11.75 -15.68
CA CYS A 502 -6.02 -10.82 -16.67
C CYS A 502 -6.55 -11.11 -18.08
N GLU A 503 -6.90 -10.05 -18.80
CA GLU A 503 -7.20 -10.09 -20.23
C GLU A 503 -5.91 -9.94 -21.06
N GLU A 504 -5.73 -10.76 -22.10
CA GLU A 504 -4.64 -10.61 -23.06
C GLU A 504 -5.00 -9.57 -24.12
N LEU A 505 -4.15 -8.56 -24.30
CA LEU A 505 -4.28 -7.60 -25.41
C LEU A 505 -3.33 -8.01 -26.53
N PHE A 506 -3.88 -8.15 -27.73
CA PHE A 506 -3.11 -8.45 -28.92
C PHE A 506 -2.58 -7.16 -29.56
N LEU A 507 -1.29 -7.13 -29.92
CA LEU A 507 -0.67 -5.93 -30.51
C LEU A 507 -1.38 -5.42 -31.79
N GLN A 508 -2.05 -6.31 -32.54
CA GLN A 508 -2.82 -5.96 -33.74
C GLN A 508 -4.07 -5.12 -33.44
N SER A 509 -4.70 -5.30 -32.27
CA SER A 509 -5.89 -4.55 -31.87
C SER A 509 -5.58 -3.17 -31.28
N ILE A 510 -4.30 -2.84 -31.08
CA ILE A 510 -3.84 -1.57 -30.49
C ILE A 510 -3.45 -0.55 -31.58
N THR A 511 -3.22 -1.00 -32.82
CA THR A 511 -2.74 -0.19 -33.96
C THR A 511 -3.84 0.26 -34.94
N THR A 512 -5.11 0.02 -34.62
CA THR A 512 -6.28 0.57 -35.34
C THR A 512 -6.78 1.81 -34.65
#